data_AF-A0AAJ0DPB5-F1
#
_entry.id   AF-A0AAJ0DPB5-F1
#
_cell.length_a   1.000
_cell.length_b   1.000
_cell.length_c   1.000
_cell.angle_alpha   90.00
_cell.angle_beta   90.00
_cell.angle_gamma   90.00
#
_symmetry.space_group_name_H-M   'P 1'
#
loop_
_entity.id
_entity.type
_entity.pdbx_description
1 polymer ?
#
loop_
_entity_poly.entity_id
_entity_poly.type
_entity_poly.pdbx_seq_one_letter_code
_entity_poly.pdbx_strand_id
1 'polypeptide(L)'
;MSKVIPITSSAHFKSTLSSSTYTIVDFYADWCGPCKQISPIFEQLATAEHKPGKIVFCKVDVDNQKDVAGTYGVSAMPTFLILKGSSVVETVRGANVAALRTAVLSAAANAAKGPGKSSASFSGKGQALGSGDGPAAGSGRSVQAPSVDFGALLASPAAFSQGRGWASAVVSLEPGKAAEGSPFAVSVQQGRRVG
;
A
#
# COMPACT_ATOMS: atom_id res chain seq x y z
N MET A 1 -23.46 9.11 17.00
CA MET A 1 -22.18 9.60 17.56
C MET A 1 -21.11 9.36 16.50
N SER A 2 -20.48 10.40 15.97
CA SER A 2 -19.40 10.26 15.00
C SER A 2 -18.16 9.64 15.67
N LYS A 3 -17.54 8.67 15.01
CA LYS A 3 -16.44 7.87 15.56
C LYS A 3 -15.05 8.43 15.19
N VAL A 4 -14.99 9.76 15.11
CA VAL A 4 -13.81 10.54 14.72
C VAL A 4 -13.28 11.26 15.95
N ILE A 5 -12.01 11.06 16.26
CA ILE A 5 -11.37 11.62 17.44
C ILE A 5 -10.76 12.99 17.08
N PRO A 6 -11.20 14.11 17.70
CA PRO A 6 -10.53 15.39 17.54
C PRO A 6 -9.20 15.40 18.30
N ILE A 7 -8.15 15.84 17.64
CA ILE A 7 -6.81 15.93 18.23
C ILE A 7 -6.59 17.36 18.76
N THR A 8 -6.41 17.48 20.08
CA THR A 8 -6.23 18.76 20.78
C THR A 8 -4.78 19.06 21.16
N SER A 9 -3.89 18.05 21.12
CA SER A 9 -2.48 18.21 21.44
C SER A 9 -1.60 17.18 20.72
N SER A 10 -0.31 17.50 20.57
CA SER A 10 0.69 16.61 19.99
C SER A 10 0.90 15.33 20.81
N ALA A 11 0.78 15.41 22.14
CA ALA A 11 0.85 14.24 23.02
C ALA A 11 -0.35 13.31 22.82
N HIS A 12 -1.56 13.88 22.71
CA HIS A 12 -2.77 13.11 22.44
C HIS A 12 -2.67 12.39 21.09
N PHE A 13 -2.16 13.09 20.07
CA PHE A 13 -1.89 12.49 18.75
C PHE A 13 -0.98 11.26 18.84
N LYS A 14 0.18 11.38 19.51
CA LYS A 14 1.12 10.26 19.70
C LYS A 14 0.50 9.07 20.44
N SER A 15 -0.33 9.35 21.45
CA SER A 15 -1.08 8.31 22.16
C SER A 15 -2.06 7.59 21.23
N THR A 16 -2.76 8.33 20.36
CA THR A 16 -3.68 7.74 19.39
C THR A 16 -2.95 6.88 18.35
N LEU A 17 -1.79 7.33 17.86
CA LEU A 17 -0.95 6.52 16.96
C LEU A 17 -0.49 5.21 17.59
N SER A 18 -0.22 5.21 18.90
CA SER A 18 0.25 4.03 19.62
C SER A 18 -0.89 3.07 19.98
N SER A 19 -2.12 3.57 20.06
CA SER A 19 -3.31 2.79 20.43
C SER A 19 -3.87 1.94 19.28
N SER A 20 -3.47 2.21 18.04
CA SER A 20 -4.03 1.52 16.86
C SER A 20 -2.97 1.14 15.85
N THR A 21 -3.23 0.08 15.09
CA THR A 21 -2.31 -0.35 14.02
C THR A 21 -2.29 0.67 12.88
N TYR A 22 -3.46 1.14 12.47
CA TYR A 22 -3.63 2.17 11.44
C TYR A 22 -4.39 3.36 12.01
N THR A 23 -3.91 4.55 11.68
CA THR A 23 -4.54 5.82 12.05
C THR A 23 -4.73 6.65 10.79
N ILE A 24 -5.98 6.99 10.52
CA ILE A 24 -6.36 7.81 9.37
C ILE A 24 -6.61 9.22 9.90
N VAL A 25 -5.84 10.17 9.42
CA VAL A 25 -5.81 11.55 9.92
C VAL A 25 -6.31 12.49 8.84
N ASP A 26 -7.36 13.26 9.15
CA ASP A 26 -7.83 14.37 8.32
C ASP A 26 -7.22 15.69 8.81
N PHE A 27 -6.38 16.32 7.99
CA PHE A 27 -5.87 17.66 8.23
C PHE A 27 -6.79 18.69 7.58
N TYR A 28 -7.49 19.44 8.42
CA TYR A 28 -8.49 20.42 8.02
C TYR A 28 -8.21 21.80 8.62
N ALA A 29 -8.95 22.79 8.14
CA ALA A 29 -9.05 24.12 8.73
C ALA A 29 -10.49 24.63 8.64
N ASP A 30 -10.91 25.47 9.59
CA ASP A 30 -12.31 25.95 9.65
C ASP A 30 -12.70 26.89 8.50
N TRP A 31 -11.70 27.58 7.94
CA TRP A 31 -11.83 28.47 6.79
C TRP A 31 -11.77 27.72 5.44
N CYS A 32 -11.46 26.42 5.45
CA CYS A 32 -11.36 25.60 4.23
C CYS A 32 -12.76 25.16 3.74
N GLY A 33 -13.24 25.78 2.66
CA GLY A 33 -14.51 25.43 2.01
C GLY A 33 -14.60 23.95 1.58
N PRO A 34 -13.64 23.42 0.80
CA PRO A 34 -13.65 22.02 0.36
C PRO A 34 -13.63 21.01 1.51
N CYS A 35 -13.01 21.35 2.63
CA CYS A 35 -12.95 20.49 3.82
C CYS A 35 -14.36 20.22 4.39
N LYS A 36 -15.24 21.23 4.38
CA LYS A 36 -16.63 21.08 4.84
C LYS A 36 -17.44 20.12 3.98
N GLN A 37 -17.14 20.04 2.67
CA GLN A 37 -17.84 19.14 1.75
C GLN A 37 -17.44 17.67 1.98
N ILE A 38 -16.17 17.40 2.29
CA ILE A 38 -15.67 16.03 2.46
C ILE A 38 -15.82 15.51 3.90
N SER A 39 -15.91 16.38 4.91
CA SER A 39 -16.13 16.02 6.31
C SER A 39 -17.23 14.98 6.55
N PRO A 40 -18.47 15.11 6.00
CA PRO A 40 -19.51 14.10 6.23
C PRO A 40 -19.16 12.74 5.63
N ILE A 41 -18.41 12.73 4.52
CA ILE A 41 -17.96 11.49 3.86
C ILE A 41 -16.89 10.81 4.73
N PHE A 42 -15.97 11.59 5.29
CA PHE A 42 -14.98 11.09 6.24
C PHE A 42 -15.63 10.47 7.48
N GLU A 43 -16.66 11.11 8.03
CA GLU A 43 -17.41 10.57 9.18
C GLU A 43 -18.18 9.28 8.85
N GLN A 44 -18.74 9.17 7.64
CA GLN A 44 -19.37 7.94 7.17
C GLN A 44 -18.35 6.79 7.07
N LEU A 45 -17.16 7.06 6.52
CA LEU A 45 -16.08 6.08 6.45
C LEU A 45 -15.58 5.68 7.84
N ALA A 46 -15.45 6.64 8.75
CA ALA A 46 -15.12 6.35 10.14
C ALA A 46 -16.18 5.45 10.79
N THR A 47 -17.46 5.67 10.51
CA THR A 47 -18.53 4.83 11.07
C THR A 47 -18.49 3.40 10.50
N ALA A 48 -18.19 3.25 9.21
CA ALA A 48 -18.16 1.95 8.53
C ALA A 48 -16.91 1.12 8.87
N GLU A 49 -15.72 1.75 8.87
CA GLU A 49 -14.44 1.03 8.93
C GLU A 49 -13.72 1.12 10.27
N HIS A 50 -14.16 1.96 11.21
CA HIS A 50 -13.49 2.06 12.51
C HIS A 50 -13.62 0.75 13.27
N LYS A 51 -12.45 0.18 13.58
CA LYS A 51 -12.29 -1.04 14.37
C LYS A 51 -11.31 -0.73 15.50
N PRO A 52 -11.74 -0.67 16.77
CA PRO A 52 -10.87 -0.30 17.88
C PRO A 52 -9.62 -1.20 17.93
N GLY A 53 -8.46 -0.60 18.17
CA GLY A 53 -7.14 -1.28 18.13
C GLY A 53 -6.58 -1.56 16.73
N LYS A 54 -7.42 -1.60 15.69
CA LYS A 54 -6.98 -1.84 14.30
C LYS A 54 -6.93 -0.55 13.48
N ILE A 55 -8.05 0.16 13.38
CA ILE A 55 -8.21 1.35 12.54
C ILE A 55 -8.92 2.42 13.36
N VAL A 56 -8.26 3.57 13.50
CA VAL A 56 -8.79 4.75 14.19
C VAL A 56 -8.81 5.93 13.21
N PHE A 57 -9.84 6.77 13.35
CA PHE A 57 -10.02 7.97 12.56
C PHE A 57 -9.87 9.20 13.46
N CYS A 58 -9.06 10.15 13.01
CA CYS A 58 -8.75 11.36 13.74
C CYS A 58 -8.87 12.57 12.82
N LYS A 59 -9.19 13.72 13.40
CA LYS A 59 -9.11 15.01 12.72
C LYS A 59 -8.16 15.94 13.46
N VAL A 60 -7.33 16.64 12.71
CA VAL A 60 -6.32 17.57 13.18
C VAL A 60 -6.58 18.90 12.50
N ASP A 61 -6.82 19.92 13.32
CA ASP A 61 -6.88 21.29 12.85
C ASP A 61 -5.45 21.83 12.69
N VAL A 62 -5.10 22.23 11.48
CA VAL A 62 -3.74 22.72 11.17
C VAL A 62 -3.43 24.05 11.83
N ASP A 63 -4.43 24.88 12.16
CA ASP A 63 -4.21 26.18 12.80
C ASP A 63 -3.91 26.00 14.28
N ASN A 64 -4.57 25.03 14.91
CA ASN A 64 -4.36 24.68 16.31
C ASN A 64 -3.14 23.76 16.52
N GLN A 65 -2.79 22.90 15.56
CA GLN A 65 -1.73 21.89 15.66
C GLN A 65 -0.68 22.03 14.56
N LYS A 66 -0.10 23.23 14.43
CA LYS A 66 0.91 23.57 13.40
C LYS A 66 2.14 22.66 13.45
N ASP A 67 2.60 22.27 14.63
CA ASP A 67 3.77 21.39 14.78
C ASP A 67 3.52 20.00 14.19
N VAL A 68 2.31 19.46 14.41
CA VAL A 68 1.92 18.15 13.85
C VAL A 68 1.80 18.27 12.33
N ALA A 69 1.11 19.28 11.83
CA ALA A 69 0.97 19.53 10.40
C ALA A 69 2.33 19.70 9.70
N GLY A 70 3.25 20.46 10.31
CA GLY A 70 4.61 20.68 9.80
C GLY A 70 5.45 19.40 9.78
N THR A 71 5.37 18.58 10.83
CA THR A 71 6.10 17.29 10.92
C THR A 71 5.74 16.34 9.78
N TYR A 72 4.46 16.33 9.37
CA TYR A 72 3.98 15.48 8.27
C TYR A 72 3.94 16.19 6.90
N GLY A 73 4.49 17.41 6.80
CA GLY A 73 4.60 18.13 5.54
C GLY A 73 3.26 18.54 4.92
N VAL A 74 2.24 18.83 5.74
CA VAL A 74 0.93 19.24 5.25
C VAL A 74 0.99 20.70 4.78
N SER A 75 0.91 20.90 3.47
CA SER A 75 0.97 22.22 2.83
C SER A 75 -0.36 22.70 2.25
N ALA A 76 -1.36 21.83 2.15
CA ALA A 76 -2.66 22.13 1.58
C ALA A 76 -3.75 21.33 2.29
N MET A 77 -4.96 21.88 2.38
CA MET A 77 -6.11 21.23 2.99
C MET A 77 -7.24 21.05 1.97
N PRO A 78 -8.03 19.96 2.08
CA PRO A 78 -7.84 18.86 3.02
C PRO A 78 -6.69 17.95 2.58
N THR A 79 -5.96 17.38 3.55
CA THR A 79 -4.99 16.32 3.28
C THR A 79 -5.24 15.19 4.26
N PHE A 80 -5.37 13.97 3.73
CA PHE A 80 -5.58 12.77 4.51
C PHE A 80 -4.30 11.94 4.54
N LEU A 81 -3.87 11.56 5.74
CA LEU A 81 -2.73 10.68 5.93
C LEU A 81 -3.20 9.35 6.50
N ILE A 82 -2.71 8.26 5.92
CA ILE A 82 -2.88 6.92 6.45
C ILE A 82 -1.56 6.51 7.07
N LEU A 83 -1.57 6.42 8.39
CA LEU A 83 -0.41 6.10 9.19
C LEU A 83 -0.51 4.65 9.66
N LYS A 84 0.61 3.94 9.67
CA LYS A 84 0.77 2.66 10.36
C LYS A 84 1.78 2.86 11.48
N GLY A 85 1.29 3.02 12.71
CA GLY A 85 2.09 3.56 13.82
C GLY A 85 2.60 4.97 13.49
N SER A 86 3.92 5.16 13.42
CA SER A 86 4.55 6.44 13.09
C SER A 86 4.86 6.63 11.59
N SER A 87 4.68 5.60 10.76
CA SER A 87 5.06 5.62 9.34
C SER A 87 3.88 6.00 8.46
N VAL A 88 4.10 6.89 7.48
CA VAL A 88 3.11 7.24 6.46
C VAL A 88 3.05 6.14 5.41
N VAL A 89 1.88 5.52 5.25
CA VAL A 89 1.63 4.50 4.22
C VAL A 89 1.14 5.16 2.94
N GLU A 90 0.20 6.09 3.08
CA GLU A 90 -0.43 6.74 1.94
C GLU A 90 -0.85 8.18 2.31
N THR A 91 -0.84 9.06 1.30
CA THR A 91 -1.19 10.48 1.42
C THR A 91 -2.14 10.85 0.32
N VAL A 92 -3.36 11.25 0.69
CA VAL A 92 -4.38 11.72 -0.25
C VAL A 92 -4.53 13.22 -0.07
N ARG A 93 -4.18 13.99 -1.10
CA ARG A 93 -4.28 15.45 -1.09
C ARG A 93 -5.56 15.90 -1.79
N GLY A 94 -6.18 16.95 -1.25
CA GLY A 94 -7.39 17.56 -1.76
C GLY A 94 -8.66 16.76 -1.43
N ALA A 95 -9.81 17.33 -1.81
CA ALA A 95 -11.13 16.74 -1.57
C ALA A 95 -11.44 15.58 -2.55
N ASN A 96 -10.53 14.61 -2.67
CA ASN A 96 -10.69 13.45 -3.55
C ASN A 96 -11.34 12.28 -2.81
N VAL A 97 -12.66 12.16 -2.96
CA VAL A 97 -13.47 11.12 -2.31
C VAL A 97 -13.10 9.71 -2.76
N ALA A 98 -12.82 9.51 -4.05
CA ALA A 98 -12.52 8.20 -4.60
C ALA A 98 -11.17 7.67 -4.09
N ALA A 99 -10.15 8.53 -4.07
CA ALA A 99 -8.84 8.20 -3.51
C ALA A 99 -8.94 7.92 -2.02
N LEU A 100 -9.64 8.77 -1.26
CA LEU A 100 -9.85 8.57 0.18
C LEU A 100 -10.50 7.21 0.48
N ARG A 101 -11.58 6.86 -0.23
CA ARG A 101 -12.26 5.56 -0.04
C ARG A 101 -11.34 4.39 -0.34
N THR A 102 -10.65 4.43 -1.48
CA THR A 102 -9.72 3.36 -1.88
C THR A 102 -8.61 3.17 -0.84
N ALA A 103 -8.05 4.27 -0.35
CA ALA A 103 -6.95 4.25 0.59
C ALA A 103 -7.40 3.76 2.00
N VAL A 104 -8.61 4.11 2.43
CA VAL A 104 -9.19 3.56 3.67
C VAL A 104 -9.48 2.07 3.54
N LEU A 105 -10.05 1.62 2.42
CA LEU A 105 -10.33 0.21 2.17
C LEU A 105 -9.05 -0.62 2.05
N SER A 106 -8.01 -0.08 1.41
CA SER A 106 -6.70 -0.73 1.32
C SER A 106 -6.07 -0.88 2.72
N ALA A 107 -6.12 0.17 3.54
CA ALA A 107 -5.67 0.12 4.93
C ALA A 107 -6.48 -0.91 5.75
N ALA A 108 -7.80 -0.98 5.55
CA ALA A 108 -8.65 -1.94 6.22
C ALA A 108 -8.36 -3.40 5.83
N ALA A 109 -8.13 -3.66 4.55
CA ALA A 109 -7.70 -4.98 4.06
C ALA A 109 -6.32 -5.37 4.61
N ASN A 110 -5.38 -4.42 4.67
CA ASN A 110 -4.05 -4.63 5.23
C ASN A 110 -4.08 -4.83 6.74
N ALA A 111 -5.01 -4.20 7.47
CA ALA A 111 -5.24 -4.44 8.89
C ALA A 111 -5.80 -5.83 9.17
N ALA A 112 -6.55 -6.42 8.23
CA ALA A 112 -7.09 -7.77 8.35
C ALA A 112 -6.04 -8.86 8.12
N LYS A 113 -5.05 -8.65 7.24
CA LYS A 113 -3.96 -9.60 6.96
C LYS A 113 -2.91 -9.72 8.09
N GLY A 114 -3.10 -9.02 9.20
CA GLY A 114 -2.12 -8.95 10.29
C GLY A 114 -0.86 -8.17 9.88
N PRO A 115 0.12 -7.99 10.79
CA PRO A 115 1.41 -7.44 10.43
C PRO A 115 2.14 -8.43 9.53
N GLY A 116 1.77 -8.46 8.24
CA GLY A 116 2.53 -9.13 7.21
C GLY A 116 3.95 -8.59 7.29
N LYS A 117 4.91 -9.49 7.55
CA LYS A 117 6.34 -9.19 7.53
C LYS A 117 6.59 -8.37 6.26
N SER A 118 6.93 -7.09 6.43
CA SER A 118 7.46 -6.28 5.34
C SER A 118 8.50 -7.14 4.67
N SER A 119 8.32 -7.39 3.37
CA SER A 119 9.21 -8.18 2.52
C SER A 119 10.64 -7.91 2.97
N ALA A 120 11.20 -8.88 3.69
CA ALA A 120 12.61 -8.85 4.05
C ALA A 120 13.31 -8.64 2.71
N SER A 121 13.99 -7.50 2.59
CA SER A 121 15.04 -7.32 1.62
C SER A 121 15.75 -8.67 1.52
N PHE A 122 15.71 -9.24 0.32
CA PHE A 122 16.25 -10.55 -0.03
C PHE A 122 17.65 -10.69 0.61
N SER A 123 17.70 -11.25 1.81
CA SER A 123 18.94 -11.66 2.47
C SER A 123 19.22 -13.07 1.97
N GLY A 124 19.40 -13.17 0.64
CA GLY A 124 20.04 -14.31 0.04
C GLY A 124 21.47 -14.31 0.55
N LYS A 125 21.78 -15.24 1.45
CA LYS A 125 23.12 -15.52 1.94
C LYS A 125 24.05 -15.60 0.73
N GLY A 126 24.93 -14.60 0.57
CA GLY A 126 25.99 -14.64 -0.41
C GLY A 126 26.75 -15.95 -0.25
N GLN A 127 26.88 -16.69 -1.34
CA GLN A 127 27.69 -17.90 -1.41
C GLN A 127 29.12 -17.48 -1.01
N ALA A 128 29.53 -17.90 0.18
CA ALA A 128 30.85 -17.60 0.71
C ALA A 128 31.91 -18.31 -0.15
N LEU A 129 32.88 -17.54 -0.62
CA LEU A 129 34.10 -18.00 -1.26
C LEU A 129 34.83 -18.93 -0.29
N GLY A 130 35.08 -20.17 -0.72
CA GLY A 130 35.78 -21.18 0.06
C GLY A 130 37.20 -20.75 0.37
N SER A 131 37.52 -20.70 1.67
CA SER A 131 38.88 -20.72 2.20
C SER A 131 39.49 -22.11 2.01
N GLY A 132 40.74 -22.14 1.54
CA GLY A 132 41.62 -23.30 1.61
C GLY A 132 43.05 -22.81 1.85
N ASP A 133 43.57 -23.11 3.04
CA ASP A 133 44.86 -22.74 3.60
C ASP A 133 46.10 -23.13 2.76
N GLY A 134 47.16 -22.31 2.84
CA GLY A 134 48.51 -22.66 2.40
C GLY A 134 49.48 -21.46 2.43
N PRO A 135 50.61 -21.52 3.17
CA PRO A 135 51.43 -20.34 3.44
C PRO A 135 52.63 -20.17 2.47
N ALA A 136 53.15 -18.94 2.52
CA ALA A 136 54.55 -18.56 2.35
C ALA A 136 55.07 -18.17 0.95
N ALA A 137 55.56 -16.92 0.96
CA ALA A 137 56.79 -16.43 0.34
C ALA A 137 56.76 -16.02 -1.14
N GLY A 138 57.22 -14.79 -1.37
CA GLY A 138 57.91 -14.45 -2.62
C GLY A 138 57.44 -13.17 -3.30
N SER A 139 57.95 -12.04 -2.80
CA SER A 139 58.29 -10.80 -3.53
C SER A 139 58.01 -10.73 -5.04
N GLY A 140 57.20 -9.73 -5.43
CA GLY A 140 57.47 -8.83 -6.55
C GLY A 140 57.18 -9.29 -7.98
N ARG A 141 56.20 -8.64 -8.63
CA ARG A 141 56.39 -7.89 -9.88
C ARG A 141 55.08 -7.26 -10.36
N SER A 142 55.17 -5.97 -10.66
CA SER A 142 54.30 -5.28 -11.61
C SER A 142 54.39 -5.93 -13.00
N VAL A 143 53.30 -5.87 -13.77
CA VAL A 143 53.25 -5.49 -15.20
C VAL A 143 51.79 -5.58 -15.70
N GLN A 144 51.28 -4.42 -16.10
CA GLN A 144 50.50 -4.07 -17.30
C GLN A 144 49.58 -5.11 -17.99
N ALA A 145 48.34 -4.67 -18.27
CA ALA A 145 47.28 -5.27 -19.11
C ALA A 145 47.70 -5.61 -20.57
N PRO A 146 46.89 -6.39 -21.31
CA PRO A 146 46.01 -5.81 -22.36
C PRO A 146 44.65 -6.56 -22.56
N SER A 147 43.54 -5.87 -22.82
CA SER A 147 42.92 -5.56 -24.14
C SER A 147 42.22 -6.74 -24.85
N VAL A 148 40.88 -6.61 -24.93
CA VAL A 148 39.87 -7.03 -25.92
C VAL A 148 40.07 -8.29 -26.78
N ASP A 149 39.01 -9.10 -26.92
CA ASP A 149 38.40 -9.31 -28.25
C ASP A 149 36.94 -9.81 -28.16
N PHE A 150 36.04 -9.07 -28.81
CA PHE A 150 34.60 -9.26 -28.85
C PHE A 150 34.25 -9.77 -30.25
N GLY A 151 34.64 -11.00 -30.58
CA GLY A 151 34.69 -11.44 -31.98
C GLY A 151 34.72 -12.95 -32.20
N ALA A 152 33.91 -13.75 -31.50
CA ALA A 152 33.82 -15.18 -31.81
C ALA A 152 32.50 -15.82 -31.37
N LEU A 153 31.39 -15.55 -32.09
CA LEU A 153 30.31 -16.54 -32.25
C LEU A 153 29.32 -16.19 -33.37
N LEU A 154 29.85 -15.82 -34.54
CA LEU A 154 29.10 -15.89 -35.81
C LEU A 154 29.56 -17.12 -36.62
N ALA A 155 28.55 -17.79 -37.20
CA ALA A 155 28.58 -18.92 -38.14
C ALA A 155 28.76 -20.32 -37.48
N SER A 156 27.84 -21.27 -37.65
CA SER A 156 27.26 -21.67 -38.94
C SER A 156 25.87 -22.36 -38.86
N PRO A 157 25.17 -22.51 -40.01
CA PRO A 157 23.71 -22.59 -40.17
C PRO A 157 23.21 -24.01 -40.53
N ALA A 158 21.97 -24.35 -40.18
CA ALA A 158 21.12 -25.29 -40.93
C ALA A 158 19.70 -25.34 -40.34
N ALA A 159 18.71 -25.48 -41.23
CA ALA A 159 17.31 -25.87 -40.97
C ALA A 159 16.33 -24.77 -40.51
N PHE A 160 16.16 -23.75 -41.36
CA PHE A 160 14.86 -23.11 -41.56
C PHE A 160 14.12 -23.87 -42.66
N SER A 161 13.06 -24.61 -42.33
CA SER A 161 12.09 -25.10 -43.33
C SER A 161 10.90 -25.80 -42.66
N GLN A 162 9.75 -25.13 -42.72
CA GLN A 162 8.38 -25.68 -42.61
C GLN A 162 7.96 -26.14 -41.19
N GLY A 163 6.77 -25.84 -40.68
CA GLY A 163 5.60 -25.17 -41.22
C GLY A 163 4.49 -25.18 -40.15
N ARG A 164 3.45 -24.38 -40.40
CA ARG A 164 2.04 -24.51 -39.94
C ARG A 164 1.79 -25.20 -38.60
N GLY A 165 1.19 -24.47 -37.65
CA GLY A 165 0.51 -25.13 -36.54
C GLY A 165 0.03 -24.21 -35.42
N TRP A 166 -0.92 -23.34 -35.73
CA TRP A 166 -1.96 -22.93 -34.79
C TRP A 166 -2.62 -24.18 -34.17
N ALA A 167 -2.07 -24.67 -33.06
CA ALA A 167 -2.64 -25.80 -32.35
C ALA A 167 -2.77 -25.41 -30.88
N SER A 168 -3.94 -24.85 -30.60
CA SER A 168 -4.68 -24.93 -29.36
C SER A 168 -4.25 -26.06 -28.44
N ALA A 169 -3.83 -25.70 -27.23
CA ALA A 169 -4.02 -26.48 -26.02
C ALA A 169 -4.36 -25.43 -24.94
N VAL A 170 -5.62 -24.99 -24.81
CA VAL A 170 -6.70 -25.75 -24.13
C VAL A 170 -6.14 -26.42 -22.88
N VAL A 171 -5.84 -25.60 -21.88
CA VAL A 171 -5.98 -26.05 -20.50
C VAL A 171 -7.47 -26.06 -20.24
N SER A 172 -8.02 -27.28 -20.27
CA SER A 172 -9.38 -27.62 -19.95
C SER A 172 -9.80 -26.99 -18.62
N LEU A 173 -10.68 -26.00 -18.78
CA LEU A 173 -11.70 -25.64 -17.85
C LEU A 173 -12.72 -26.80 -17.81
N GLU A 174 -12.84 -27.48 -16.68
CA GLU A 174 -14.11 -28.11 -16.33
C GLU A 174 -14.48 -27.83 -14.86
N PRO A 175 -15.80 -27.70 -14.58
CA PRO A 175 -16.33 -26.83 -13.56
C PRO A 175 -17.03 -27.64 -12.47
N GLY A 176 -16.46 -27.65 -11.27
CA GLY A 176 -16.99 -28.37 -10.11
C GLY A 176 -17.60 -27.45 -9.06
N LYS A 177 -18.84 -27.01 -9.31
CA LYS A 177 -19.94 -26.98 -8.33
C LYS A 177 -19.64 -26.44 -6.91
N ALA A 178 -19.83 -25.14 -6.72
CA ALA A 178 -20.11 -24.55 -5.41
C ALA A 178 -20.89 -23.22 -5.56
N ALA A 179 -22.12 -23.32 -6.04
CA ALA A 179 -23.13 -22.29 -5.88
C ALA A 179 -24.24 -22.90 -5.03
N GLU A 180 -24.40 -22.44 -3.79
CA GLU A 180 -25.66 -22.38 -3.04
C GLU A 180 -25.39 -21.84 -1.62
N GLY A 181 -26.08 -20.75 -1.26
CA GLY A 181 -26.13 -20.26 0.13
C GLY A 181 -25.79 -18.79 0.37
N SER A 182 -26.33 -17.85 -0.42
CA SER A 182 -26.35 -16.43 -0.03
C SER A 182 -27.72 -16.05 0.57
N PRO A 183 -27.80 -15.62 1.84
CA PRO A 183 -29.05 -15.23 2.49
C PRO A 183 -29.43 -13.74 2.32
N PHE A 184 -28.87 -13.01 1.35
CA PHE A 184 -29.26 -11.61 1.12
C PHE A 184 -29.81 -11.39 -0.28
N ALA A 185 -30.90 -12.08 -0.59
CA ALA A 185 -31.81 -11.67 -1.65
C ALA A 185 -32.51 -10.36 -1.21
N VAL A 186 -32.02 -9.25 -1.76
CA VAL A 186 -32.70 -7.95 -1.72
C VAL A 186 -33.96 -8.07 -2.57
N SER A 187 -35.12 -8.14 -1.93
CA SER A 187 -36.40 -7.97 -2.61
C SER A 187 -36.61 -6.49 -2.89
N VAL A 188 -36.28 -6.08 -4.11
CA VAL A 188 -36.77 -4.84 -4.71
C VAL A 188 -38.25 -5.07 -5.02
N GLN A 189 -39.15 -4.52 -4.21
CA GLN A 189 -40.55 -4.43 -4.58
C GLN A 189 -40.90 -2.98 -4.95
N GLN A 190 -41.11 -2.82 -6.25
CA GLN A 190 -41.63 -1.65 -6.93
C GLN A 190 -42.92 -1.11 -6.29
N GLY A 191 -43.08 0.20 -6.42
CA GLY A 191 -44.14 0.96 -5.79
C GLY A 191 -45.56 0.70 -6.29
N ARG A 192 -46.49 1.28 -5.54
CA ARG A 192 -47.89 1.45 -5.93
C ARG A 192 -48.41 2.79 -5.39
N ARG A 193 -48.70 3.73 -6.30
CA ARG A 193 -49.65 4.83 -6.08
C ARG A 193 -51.06 4.25 -5.98
N VAL A 194 -51.89 4.78 -5.09
CA VAL A 194 -53.30 5.28 -5.19
C VAL A 194 -53.81 5.32 -3.73
N GLY A 195 -54.56 6.29 -3.24
CA GLY A 195 -55.24 7.47 -3.75
C GLY A 195 -55.93 8.10 -2.55
#